data_AF-A0AAV9MAZ0-F1
#
_entry.id   AF-A0AAV9MAZ0-F1
#
_cell.length_a   1.000
_cell.length_b   1.000
_cell.length_c   1.000
_cell.angle_alpha   90.00
_cell.angle_beta   90.00
_cell.angle_gamma   90.00
#
_symmetry.space_group_name_H-M   'P 1'
#
loop_
_entity.id
_entity.type
_entity.pdbx_description
1 polymer ?
#
loop_
_entity_poly.entity_id
_entity_poly.type
_entity_poly.pdbx_seq_one_letter_code
_entity_poly.pdbx_strand_id
1 'polypeptide(L)'
;MAFGISARLLPQLTAKQNYPLNFAATNAEHHQCVSKIPSFWSKVLPLAVAVSLVAPLSSSAIPSLNSKSSPVAPMTPFSQSKNLPTGLENGKIRPCPSVNPGCVSTNPQSSSSAFPLIISQNSSGNAIMQLQDAILKTQKNAKIQVVEDIPDGKYLEAEVDGGFGRDVLEFLVKGDSVAYRVMATKVTYIYPFTTAFGDSKGQEERMKMIAEELGWYAPSLDSMD
;
A
#
# COMPACT_ATOMS: atom_id res chain seq x y z
N MET A 1 33.13 -10.17 -61.23
CA MET A 1 33.76 -8.84 -61.04
C MET A 1 32.99 -8.14 -59.94
N ALA A 2 33.52 -7.54 -58.89
CA ALA A 2 34.83 -7.47 -58.25
C ALA A 2 34.56 -6.94 -56.82
N PHE A 3 35.53 -7.16 -55.93
CA PHE A 3 35.55 -6.94 -54.49
C PHE A 3 35.27 -5.50 -54.01
N GLY A 4 34.90 -5.36 -52.73
CA GLY A 4 34.90 -4.08 -52.02
C GLY A 4 34.80 -4.24 -50.50
N ILE A 5 35.90 -4.63 -49.87
CA ILE A 5 36.13 -4.70 -48.42
C ILE A 5 36.38 -3.27 -47.90
N SER A 6 35.81 -2.89 -46.75
CA SER A 6 36.43 -1.83 -45.94
C SER A 6 36.23 -2.10 -44.45
N ALA A 7 37.36 -2.39 -43.81
CA ALA A 7 37.55 -2.50 -42.37
C ALA A 7 38.10 -1.18 -41.82
N ARG A 8 38.20 -1.10 -40.47
CA ARG A 8 38.84 -0.10 -39.58
C ARG A 8 37.79 0.71 -38.79
N LEU A 9 37.90 0.96 -37.49
CA LEU A 9 39.00 0.82 -36.53
C LEU A 9 38.39 0.84 -35.11
N LEU A 10 38.85 -0.04 -34.22
CA LEU A 10 38.76 0.16 -32.75
C LEU A 10 39.83 1.17 -32.31
N PRO A 11 39.63 1.83 -31.16
CA PRO A 11 40.65 1.69 -30.10
C PRO A 11 40.07 1.27 -28.75
N GLN A 12 40.93 0.63 -27.98
CA GLN A 12 40.77 0.12 -26.62
C GLN A 12 41.51 1.02 -25.59
N LEU A 13 41.21 0.78 -24.30
CA LEU A 13 42.02 1.06 -23.07
C LEU A 13 42.00 2.51 -22.55
N THR A 14 41.93 2.87 -21.25
CA THR A 14 42.37 2.31 -19.93
C THR A 14 41.63 3.06 -18.79
N ALA A 15 41.16 2.44 -17.68
CA ALA A 15 41.79 2.16 -16.36
C ALA A 15 41.37 3.10 -15.17
N LYS A 16 40.91 2.44 -14.08
CA LYS A 16 40.99 2.70 -12.61
C LYS A 16 41.16 4.12 -12.05
N GLN A 17 40.37 4.46 -11.01
CA GLN A 17 40.92 4.83 -9.69
C GLN A 17 39.91 4.68 -8.51
N ASN A 18 40.31 3.93 -7.48
CA ASN A 18 39.72 3.90 -6.13
C ASN A 18 40.20 5.11 -5.31
N TYR A 19 39.40 5.62 -4.35
CA TYR A 19 39.85 5.93 -2.98
C TYR A 19 38.65 6.04 -2.01
N PRO A 20 38.72 5.44 -0.80
CA PRO A 20 37.75 5.62 0.29
C PRO A 20 38.26 6.66 1.31
N LEU A 21 37.37 7.29 2.09
CA LEU A 21 37.75 8.01 3.32
C LEU A 21 36.69 7.94 4.42
N ASN A 22 37.22 7.87 5.64
CA ASN A 22 36.69 7.28 6.87
C ASN A 22 35.81 8.16 7.76
N PHE A 23 35.10 7.46 8.64
CA PHE A 23 34.51 7.88 9.93
C PHE A 23 35.41 8.76 10.81
N ALA A 24 34.78 9.65 11.57
CA ALA A 24 35.19 10.00 12.94
C ALA A 24 33.98 10.47 13.77
N ALA A 25 33.62 9.69 14.79
CA ALA A 25 32.71 10.07 15.87
C ALA A 25 33.56 10.44 17.09
N THR A 26 33.26 11.56 17.75
CA THR A 26 33.96 12.02 18.96
C THR A 26 33.08 11.80 20.20
N ASN A 27 33.62 11.03 21.14
CA ASN A 27 33.11 10.87 22.51
C ASN A 27 33.45 12.11 23.36
N ALA A 28 32.57 12.47 24.31
CA ALA A 28 32.88 13.38 25.40
C ALA A 28 32.38 12.81 26.74
N GLU A 29 33.20 13.01 27.76
CA GLU A 29 33.33 12.23 28.98
C GLU A 29 32.32 12.58 30.09
N HIS A 30 32.07 11.58 30.95
CA HIS A 30 31.41 11.70 32.25
C HIS A 30 32.34 12.34 33.28
N HIS A 31 31.86 13.35 34.02
CA HIS A 31 32.47 13.78 35.28
C HIS A 31 31.50 13.56 36.44
N GLN A 32 31.91 12.66 37.33
CA GLN A 32 31.29 12.33 38.60
C GLN A 32 32.01 13.15 39.70
N CYS A 33 31.30 13.80 40.61
CA CYS A 33 31.91 14.44 41.79
C CYS A 33 31.21 13.98 43.07
N VAL A 34 32.01 13.41 43.97
CA VAL A 34 31.60 12.76 45.22
C VAL A 34 31.78 13.73 46.40
N SER A 35 30.68 13.84 47.17
CA SER A 35 30.50 14.16 48.59
C SER A 35 31.38 15.19 49.34
N LYS A 36 30.70 16.04 50.13
CA LYS A 36 31.07 16.32 51.54
C LYS A 36 29.85 16.81 52.33
N ILE A 37 29.52 16.11 53.41
CA ILE A 37 28.54 16.49 54.44
C ILE A 37 29.28 17.19 55.59
N PRO A 38 28.64 18.14 56.27
CA PRO A 38 28.75 18.15 57.72
C PRO A 38 27.39 18.27 58.42
N SER A 39 27.23 17.51 59.50
CA SER A 39 26.11 17.56 60.44
C SER A 39 26.42 18.51 61.60
N PHE A 40 25.44 19.29 62.09
CA PHE A 40 25.23 19.44 63.54
C PHE A 40 23.84 20.03 63.92
N TRP A 41 22.99 19.16 64.49
CA TRP A 41 22.09 19.32 65.64
C TRP A 41 21.03 20.44 65.79
N SER A 42 19.81 19.94 66.04
CA SER A 42 18.88 20.33 67.11
C SER A 42 17.96 21.54 66.91
N LYS A 43 16.67 21.25 66.68
CA LYS A 43 15.55 21.48 67.63
C LYS A 43 14.26 20.90 67.02
N VAL A 44 13.67 19.91 67.69
CA VAL A 44 12.39 19.30 67.33
C VAL A 44 11.23 20.11 67.93
N LEU A 45 10.29 20.52 67.08
CA LEU A 45 8.93 20.90 67.46
C LEU A 45 7.96 19.95 66.73
N PRO A 46 6.95 19.38 67.39
CA PRO A 46 5.95 18.58 66.70
C PRO A 46 4.96 19.52 65.99
N LEU A 47 5.03 19.58 64.66
CA LEU A 47 3.98 20.17 63.85
C LEU A 47 2.89 19.10 63.66
N ALA A 48 1.73 19.30 64.29
CA ALA A 48 0.57 18.44 64.08
C ALA A 48 0.04 18.65 62.65
N VAL A 49 0.11 17.60 61.82
CA VAL A 49 -0.53 17.56 60.51
C VAL A 49 -1.87 16.84 60.66
N ALA A 50 -2.96 17.58 60.54
CA ALA A 50 -4.29 17.00 60.42
C ALA A 50 -4.44 16.36 59.02
N VAL A 51 -4.47 15.03 58.96
CA VAL A 51 -4.82 14.30 57.73
C VAL A 51 -6.35 14.31 57.61
N SER A 52 -6.86 15.13 56.69
CA SER A 52 -8.25 15.01 56.23
C SER A 52 -8.35 13.73 55.38
N LEU A 53 -9.06 12.73 55.90
CA LEU A 53 -9.50 11.56 55.14
C LEU A 53 -10.57 11.99 54.14
N VAL A 54 -10.14 12.48 52.98
CA VAL A 54 -11.04 12.57 51.81
C VAL A 54 -11.16 11.15 51.27
N ALA A 55 -12.23 10.46 51.66
CA ALA A 55 -12.56 9.16 51.10
C ALA A 55 -12.68 9.28 49.56
N PRO A 56 -12.00 8.47 48.76
CA PRO A 56 -12.29 8.41 47.34
C PRO A 56 -13.68 7.78 47.20
N LEU A 57 -14.63 8.54 46.65
CA LEU A 57 -15.88 7.96 46.17
C LEU A 57 -15.53 6.86 45.19
N SER A 58 -15.78 5.63 45.59
CA SER A 58 -15.65 4.47 44.72
C SER A 58 -16.69 4.62 43.62
N SER A 59 -16.26 5.10 42.45
CA SER A 59 -17.08 5.11 41.24
C SER A 59 -17.36 3.65 40.87
N SER A 60 -18.45 3.11 41.41
CA SER A 60 -19.01 1.85 40.95
C SER A 60 -19.72 2.13 39.64
N ALA A 61 -18.97 2.02 38.53
CA ALA A 61 -19.55 1.97 37.20
C ALA A 61 -20.27 0.62 37.07
N ILE A 62 -21.59 0.63 37.23
CA ILE A 62 -22.46 -0.51 36.93
C ILE A 62 -22.40 -0.72 35.41
N PRO A 63 -21.86 -1.83 34.89
CA PRO A 63 -21.99 -2.10 33.46
C PRO A 63 -23.48 -2.40 33.21
N SER A 64 -24.12 -1.57 32.39
CA SER A 64 -25.47 -1.80 31.89
C SER A 64 -25.48 -3.09 31.05
N LEU A 65 -25.83 -4.21 31.68
CA LEU A 65 -26.18 -5.47 31.04
C LEU A 65 -27.56 -5.34 30.38
N ASN A 66 -27.64 -4.53 29.33
CA ASN A 66 -28.74 -4.60 28.39
C ASN A 66 -28.25 -4.20 27.00
N SER A 67 -27.52 -5.11 26.36
CA SER A 67 -27.57 -5.21 24.91
C SER A 67 -27.46 -6.67 24.54
N LYS A 68 -28.53 -7.19 23.95
CA LYS A 68 -28.55 -8.46 23.24
C LYS A 68 -27.88 -8.23 21.89
N SER A 69 -26.59 -7.91 21.90
CA SER A 69 -25.75 -7.98 20.70
C SER A 69 -24.97 -9.28 20.79
N SER A 70 -25.15 -10.15 19.80
CA SER A 70 -24.26 -11.29 19.60
C SER A 70 -22.81 -10.77 19.63
N PRO A 71 -21.88 -11.42 20.36
CA PRO A 71 -20.50 -10.98 20.37
C PRO A 71 -19.95 -11.16 18.95
N VAL A 72 -19.83 -10.06 18.21
CA VAL A 72 -19.01 -10.01 17.00
C VAL A 72 -17.60 -10.28 17.50
N ALA A 73 -17.14 -11.51 17.31
CA ALA A 73 -15.76 -11.87 17.62
C ALA A 73 -14.84 -10.84 16.94
N PRO A 74 -13.80 -10.33 17.61
CA PRO A 74 -12.86 -9.41 16.99
C PRO A 74 -12.34 -10.04 15.69
N MET A 75 -12.76 -9.48 14.55
CA MET A 75 -12.36 -10.03 13.25
C MET A 75 -10.89 -9.71 13.06
N THR A 76 -10.04 -10.72 13.10
CA THR A 76 -8.61 -10.55 12.78
C THR A 76 -8.45 -10.04 11.35
N PRO A 77 -7.40 -9.27 11.03
CA PRO A 77 -7.13 -8.83 9.65
C PRO A 77 -7.14 -9.99 8.65
N PHE A 78 -6.61 -11.16 9.05
CA PHE A 78 -6.67 -12.39 8.27
C PHE A 78 -8.08 -12.90 7.97
N SER A 79 -9.03 -12.75 8.89
CA SER A 79 -10.42 -13.16 8.65
C SER A 79 -11.15 -12.18 7.73
N GLN A 80 -10.84 -10.88 7.85
CA GLN A 80 -11.39 -9.83 6.99
C GLN A 80 -10.86 -9.94 5.55
N SER A 81 -9.59 -10.31 5.38
CA SER A 81 -8.96 -10.43 4.06
C SER A 81 -9.51 -11.58 3.20
N LYS A 82 -10.29 -12.49 3.77
CA LYS A 82 -10.86 -13.64 3.03
C LYS A 82 -12.08 -13.26 2.19
N ASN A 83 -12.78 -12.19 2.54
CA ASN A 83 -14.00 -11.76 1.85
C ASN A 83 -13.87 -10.29 1.48
N LEU A 84 -13.09 -10.03 0.43
CA LEU A 84 -12.88 -8.68 -0.07
C LEU A 84 -13.99 -8.32 -1.07
N PRO A 85 -14.78 -7.26 -0.82
CA PRO A 85 -15.90 -6.93 -1.67
C PRO A 85 -15.43 -6.31 -3.01
N THR A 86 -15.79 -6.96 -4.12
CA THR A 86 -15.60 -6.47 -5.50
C THR A 86 -16.86 -5.75 -6.02
N GLY A 87 -16.69 -4.91 -7.03
CA GLY A 87 -17.74 -4.10 -7.63
C GLY A 87 -17.61 -2.61 -7.34
N LEU A 88 -18.63 -1.89 -7.78
CA LEU A 88 -18.73 -0.45 -7.61
C LEU A 88 -19.35 -0.06 -6.27
N GLU A 89 -18.98 1.12 -5.81
CA GLU A 89 -19.58 1.82 -4.67
C GLU A 89 -19.94 3.23 -5.13
N ASN A 90 -21.23 3.55 -5.08
CA ASN A 90 -21.76 4.85 -5.52
C ASN A 90 -21.35 5.22 -6.97
N GLY A 91 -21.32 4.22 -7.87
CA GLY A 91 -20.94 4.42 -9.29
C GLY A 91 -19.45 4.68 -9.52
N LYS A 92 -18.59 4.44 -8.52
CA LYS A 92 -17.12 4.52 -8.60
C LYS A 92 -16.48 3.20 -8.20
N ILE A 93 -15.26 2.96 -8.68
CA ILE A 93 -14.44 1.84 -8.22
C ILE A 93 -14.20 2.01 -6.71
N ARG A 94 -14.34 0.91 -5.96
CA ARG A 94 -14.10 0.92 -4.51
C ARG A 94 -12.64 1.25 -4.17
N PRO A 95 -12.38 1.85 -3.00
CA PRO A 95 -11.02 2.01 -2.51
C PRO A 95 -10.39 0.66 -2.14
N CYS A 96 -9.08 0.68 -1.92
CA CYS A 96 -8.39 -0.49 -1.38
C CYS A 96 -8.75 -0.69 0.09
N PRO A 97 -9.08 -1.93 0.50
CA PRO A 97 -9.36 -2.21 1.89
C PRO A 97 -8.07 -2.09 2.71
N SER A 98 -8.16 -1.49 3.91
CA SER A 98 -7.02 -1.26 4.80
C SER A 98 -6.28 -2.54 5.22
N VAL A 99 -6.96 -3.68 5.18
CA VAL A 99 -6.37 -4.98 5.52
C VAL A 99 -5.54 -5.58 4.38
N ASN A 100 -5.67 -5.11 3.13
CA ASN A 100 -4.98 -5.69 1.98
C ASN A 100 -3.87 -4.77 1.45
N PRO A 101 -2.59 -5.02 1.79
CA PRO A 101 -1.48 -4.25 1.26
C PRO A 101 -1.24 -4.52 -0.24
N GLY A 102 -1.68 -5.66 -0.77
CA GLY A 102 -1.54 -6.04 -2.18
C GLY A 102 -2.66 -5.48 -3.07
N CYS A 103 -3.20 -4.31 -2.72
CA CYS A 103 -4.23 -3.64 -3.48
C CYS A 103 -3.75 -2.26 -3.92
N VAL A 104 -4.07 -1.90 -5.17
CA VAL A 104 -3.85 -0.58 -5.77
C VAL A 104 -5.16 -0.13 -6.41
N SER A 105 -5.64 1.08 -6.11
CA SER A 105 -6.91 1.61 -6.64
C SER A 105 -6.74 3.04 -7.11
N THR A 106 -7.48 3.44 -8.14
CA THR A 106 -7.54 4.85 -8.56
C THR A 106 -8.45 5.70 -7.68
N ASN A 107 -9.10 5.10 -6.69
CA ASN A 107 -9.90 5.81 -5.70
C ASN A 107 -8.98 6.32 -4.57
N PRO A 108 -8.92 7.65 -4.33
CA PRO A 108 -7.97 8.26 -3.39
C PRO A 108 -8.30 8.04 -1.90
N GLN A 109 -9.40 7.36 -1.56
CA GLN A 109 -9.79 7.15 -0.16
C GLN A 109 -8.91 6.16 0.61
N SER A 110 -7.92 5.54 -0.03
CA SER A 110 -6.98 4.60 0.59
C SER A 110 -5.52 5.03 0.39
N SER A 111 -4.63 4.56 1.27
CA SER A 111 -3.18 4.82 1.18
C SER A 111 -2.51 4.25 -0.08
N SER A 112 -3.16 3.33 -0.78
CA SER A 112 -2.68 2.71 -2.02
C SER A 112 -3.44 3.27 -3.23
N SER A 113 -3.32 4.58 -3.45
CA SER A 113 -3.99 5.28 -4.55
C SER A 113 -3.08 5.43 -5.78
N ALA A 114 -3.61 5.19 -6.97
CA ALA A 114 -2.94 5.42 -8.25
C ALA A 114 -3.72 6.40 -9.14
N PHE A 115 -3.08 6.91 -10.19
CA PHE A 115 -3.77 7.75 -11.17
C PHE A 115 -4.62 6.91 -12.13
N PRO A 116 -5.80 7.41 -12.54
CA PRO A 116 -6.57 6.81 -13.62
C PRO A 116 -5.77 6.74 -14.92
N LEU A 117 -6.05 5.74 -15.74
CA LEU A 117 -5.51 5.65 -17.09
C LEU A 117 -6.28 6.61 -18.01
N ILE A 118 -5.55 7.23 -18.92
CA ILE A 118 -6.09 8.11 -19.96
C ILE A 118 -6.01 7.36 -21.29
N ILE A 119 -7.17 7.18 -21.91
CA ILE A 119 -7.28 6.55 -23.22
C ILE A 119 -6.69 7.51 -24.25
N SER A 120 -5.75 7.01 -25.04
CA SER A 120 -5.15 7.79 -26.12
C SER A 120 -6.21 8.15 -27.16
N GLN A 121 -6.23 9.42 -27.61
CA GLN A 121 -7.15 9.91 -28.65
C GLN A 121 -6.99 9.18 -29.99
N ASN A 122 -5.86 8.49 -30.20
CA ASN A 122 -5.62 7.67 -31.39
C ASN A 122 -6.28 6.28 -31.31
N SER A 123 -6.85 5.91 -30.16
CA SER A 123 -7.59 4.67 -30.00
C SER A 123 -8.99 4.82 -30.61
N SER A 124 -9.20 4.29 -31.82
CA SER A 124 -10.50 4.31 -32.50
C SER A 124 -11.40 3.11 -32.17
N GLY A 125 -10.96 2.25 -31.24
CA GLY A 125 -11.63 0.99 -30.90
C GLY A 125 -12.49 1.05 -29.64
N ASN A 126 -13.32 0.02 -29.43
CA ASN A 126 -14.04 -0.16 -28.17
C ASN A 126 -13.03 -0.43 -27.04
N ALA A 127 -12.89 0.53 -26.12
CA ALA A 127 -11.93 0.48 -25.02
C ALA A 127 -12.08 -0.78 -24.14
N ILE A 128 -13.30 -1.28 -23.94
CA ILE A 128 -13.50 -2.52 -23.16
C ILE A 128 -12.99 -3.74 -23.91
N MET A 129 -13.17 -3.80 -25.23
CA MET A 129 -12.65 -4.92 -26.02
C MET A 129 -11.12 -4.92 -26.05
N GLN A 130 -10.51 -3.74 -26.22
CA GLN A 130 -9.05 -3.60 -26.16
C GLN A 130 -8.53 -4.00 -24.79
N LEU A 131 -9.19 -3.59 -23.72
CA LEU A 131 -8.83 -3.93 -22.35
C LEU A 131 -8.92 -5.44 -22.09
N GLN A 132 -10.00 -6.09 -22.55
CA GLN A 132 -10.12 -7.55 -22.46
C GLN A 132 -8.99 -8.26 -23.20
N ASP A 133 -8.69 -7.83 -24.43
CA ASP A 133 -7.61 -8.39 -25.23
C ASP A 133 -6.24 -8.19 -24.56
N ALA A 134 -5.96 -6.99 -24.06
CA ALA A 134 -4.73 -6.67 -23.34
C ALA A 134 -4.57 -7.51 -22.06
N ILE A 135 -5.65 -7.73 -21.31
CA ILE A 135 -5.63 -8.61 -20.13
C ILE A 135 -5.32 -10.05 -20.54
N LEU A 136 -5.99 -10.58 -21.58
CA LEU A 136 -5.76 -11.95 -22.06
C LEU A 136 -4.35 -12.14 -22.62
N LYS A 137 -3.76 -11.11 -23.22
CA LYS A 137 -2.42 -11.14 -23.82
C LYS A 137 -1.31 -11.00 -22.78
N THR A 138 -1.48 -10.11 -21.81
CA THR A 138 -0.43 -9.79 -20.83
C THR A 138 -0.48 -10.68 -19.59
N GLN A 139 -1.66 -11.19 -19.21
CA GLN A 139 -1.86 -11.90 -17.96
C GLN A 139 -1.98 -13.41 -18.15
N LYS A 140 -1.43 -14.17 -17.20
CA LYS A 140 -1.47 -15.64 -17.20
C LYS A 140 -2.83 -16.13 -16.69
N ASN A 141 -3.44 -17.07 -17.43
CA ASN A 141 -4.73 -17.67 -17.10
C ASN A 141 -5.82 -16.65 -16.77
N ALA A 142 -5.86 -15.55 -17.52
CA ALA A 142 -6.87 -14.52 -17.35
C ALA A 142 -8.27 -15.07 -17.65
N LYS A 143 -9.23 -14.72 -16.78
CA LYS A 143 -10.64 -15.07 -16.91
C LYS A 143 -11.48 -13.83 -16.69
N ILE A 144 -12.19 -13.39 -17.71
CA ILE A 144 -13.17 -12.31 -17.59
C ILE A 144 -14.39 -12.85 -16.83
N GLN A 145 -14.75 -12.21 -15.72
CA GLN A 145 -15.86 -12.63 -14.86
C GLN A 145 -17.14 -11.87 -15.20
N VAL A 146 -17.04 -10.55 -15.24
CA VAL A 146 -18.21 -9.67 -15.35
C VAL A 146 -17.91 -8.55 -16.34
N VAL A 147 -18.86 -8.29 -17.23
CA VAL A 147 -18.91 -7.09 -18.07
C VAL A 147 -20.29 -6.49 -17.87
N GLU A 148 -20.35 -5.32 -17.24
CA GLU A 148 -21.61 -4.65 -16.90
C GLU A 148 -21.68 -3.27 -17.56
N ASP A 149 -22.83 -2.99 -18.17
CA ASP A 149 -23.14 -1.68 -18.74
C ASP A 149 -23.80 -0.79 -17.70
N ILE A 150 -23.24 0.39 -17.48
CA ILE A 150 -23.64 1.36 -16.46
C ILE A 150 -24.04 2.65 -17.18
N PRO A 151 -24.99 3.46 -16.67
CA PRO A 151 -25.40 4.68 -17.36
C PRO A 151 -24.26 5.61 -17.77
N ASP A 152 -23.19 5.67 -16.95
CA ASP A 152 -22.05 6.56 -17.16
C ASP A 152 -20.78 5.85 -17.66
N GLY A 153 -20.85 4.58 -18.05
CA GLY A 153 -19.66 3.83 -18.46
C GLY A 153 -19.81 2.32 -18.50
N LYS A 154 -18.70 1.61 -18.63
CA LYS A 154 -18.67 0.14 -18.63
C LYS A 154 -17.75 -0.37 -17.53
N TYR A 155 -18.22 -1.37 -16.80
CA TYR A 155 -17.46 -2.04 -15.75
C TYR A 155 -17.01 -3.42 -16.21
N LEU A 156 -15.77 -3.76 -15.89
CA LEU A 156 -15.13 -5.03 -16.21
C LEU A 156 -14.47 -5.57 -14.95
N GLU A 157 -14.77 -6.83 -14.62
CA GLU A 157 -14.07 -7.60 -13.60
C GLU A 157 -13.38 -8.80 -14.28
N ALA A 158 -12.10 -9.01 -13.97
CA ALA A 158 -11.33 -10.14 -14.44
C ALA A 158 -10.50 -10.75 -13.31
N GLU A 159 -10.31 -12.06 -13.34
CA GLU A 159 -9.39 -12.78 -12.46
C GLU A 159 -8.15 -13.22 -13.22
N VAL A 160 -6.99 -13.06 -12.59
CA VAL A 160 -5.69 -13.39 -13.17
C VAL A 160 -4.83 -14.14 -12.15
N ASP A 161 -3.78 -14.82 -12.61
CA ASP A 161 -2.83 -15.44 -11.68
C ASP A 161 -1.90 -14.41 -11.07
N GLY A 162 -1.85 -14.40 -9.74
CA GLY A 162 -0.95 -13.63 -8.89
C GLY A 162 0.15 -14.44 -8.24
N GLY A 163 1.01 -13.77 -7.47
CA GLY A 163 2.14 -14.40 -6.80
C GLY A 163 1.74 -15.46 -5.75
N PHE A 164 0.63 -15.26 -5.04
CA PHE A 164 0.19 -16.14 -3.95
C PHE A 164 -1.19 -16.79 -4.17
N GLY A 165 -1.88 -16.45 -5.27
CA GLY A 165 -3.24 -16.90 -5.55
C GLY A 165 -3.80 -16.22 -6.79
N ARG A 166 -5.12 -16.17 -6.89
CA ARG A 166 -5.81 -15.41 -7.94
C ARG A 166 -5.95 -13.96 -7.51
N ASP A 167 -5.60 -13.05 -8.40
CA ASP A 167 -5.78 -11.62 -8.20
C ASP A 167 -7.01 -11.17 -9.01
N VAL A 168 -7.68 -10.13 -8.52
CA VAL A 168 -8.84 -9.52 -9.17
C VAL A 168 -8.43 -8.18 -9.76
N LEU A 169 -8.82 -7.98 -11.02
CA LEU A 169 -8.69 -6.73 -11.75
C LEU A 169 -10.08 -6.17 -12.00
N GLU A 170 -10.29 -4.92 -11.62
CA GLU A 170 -11.53 -4.19 -11.82
C GLU A 170 -11.25 -2.92 -12.58
N PHE A 171 -12.08 -2.66 -13.59
CA PHE A 171 -11.95 -1.47 -14.42
C PHE A 171 -13.32 -0.83 -14.61
N LEU A 172 -13.32 0.49 -14.62
CA LEU A 172 -14.47 1.33 -14.89
C LEU A 172 -14.06 2.35 -15.94
N VAL A 173 -14.55 2.13 -17.16
CA VAL A 173 -14.28 2.99 -18.31
C VAL A 173 -15.37 4.07 -18.38
N LYS A 174 -14.97 5.34 -18.27
CA LYS A 174 -15.85 6.51 -18.38
C LYS A 174 -15.27 7.52 -19.37
N GLY A 175 -15.82 7.56 -20.58
CA GLY A 175 -15.29 8.40 -21.66
C GLY A 175 -13.81 8.08 -21.91
N ASP A 176 -12.95 9.10 -21.78
CA ASP A 176 -11.50 8.99 -22.02
C ASP A 176 -10.70 8.59 -20.77
N SER A 177 -11.35 8.39 -19.62
CA SER A 177 -10.68 8.01 -18.37
C SER A 177 -11.10 6.63 -17.90
N VAL A 178 -10.12 5.84 -17.46
CA VAL A 178 -10.33 4.50 -16.92
C VAL A 178 -9.85 4.48 -15.47
N ALA A 179 -10.83 4.37 -14.57
CA ALA A 179 -10.58 4.07 -13.17
C ALA A 179 -10.38 2.57 -13.01
N TYR A 180 -9.48 2.16 -12.12
CA TYR A 180 -9.20 0.75 -11.91
C TYR A 180 -8.92 0.43 -10.45
N ARG A 181 -9.08 -0.83 -10.10
CA ARG A 181 -8.57 -1.42 -8.87
C ARG A 181 -8.01 -2.79 -9.16
N VAL A 182 -6.83 -3.03 -8.63
CA VAL A 182 -6.11 -4.30 -8.74
C VAL A 182 -5.87 -4.80 -7.33
N MET A 183 -6.21 -6.06 -7.06
CA MET A 183 -6.25 -6.57 -5.70
C MET A 183 -5.84 -8.03 -5.64
N ALA A 184 -4.86 -8.33 -4.79
CA ALA A 184 -4.51 -9.71 -4.44
C ALA A 184 -5.57 -10.31 -3.52
N THR A 185 -6.24 -11.39 -3.93
CA THR A 185 -7.28 -12.03 -3.09
C THR A 185 -6.67 -12.74 -1.88
N LYS A 186 -5.41 -13.16 -2.00
CA LYS A 186 -4.69 -13.88 -0.94
C LYS A 186 -3.54 -13.05 -0.42
N VAL A 187 -3.60 -12.74 0.88
CA VAL A 187 -2.57 -12.02 1.61
C VAL A 187 -2.04 -12.93 2.71
N THR A 188 -0.72 -12.94 2.90
CA THR A 188 -0.08 -13.72 3.96
C THR A 188 0.12 -12.84 5.19
N TYR A 189 -0.32 -13.29 6.37
CA TYR A 189 -0.13 -12.56 7.62
C TYR A 189 0.82 -13.30 8.53
N ILE A 190 1.77 -12.57 9.12
CA ILE A 190 2.69 -13.11 10.13
C ILE A 190 2.16 -12.78 11.52
N TYR A 191 1.88 -13.81 12.31
CA TYR A 191 1.44 -13.69 13.71
C TYR A 191 2.66 -13.62 14.66
N PRO A 192 2.64 -12.85 15.77
CA PRO A 192 1.55 -12.03 16.34
C PRO A 192 1.44 -10.60 15.79
N PHE A 193 2.34 -10.19 14.90
CA PHE A 193 2.43 -8.78 14.47
C PHE A 193 1.31 -8.34 13.53
N THR A 194 0.48 -9.27 13.03
CA THR A 194 -0.62 -9.02 12.07
C THR A 194 -0.16 -8.27 10.82
N THR A 195 1.15 -8.25 10.55
CA THR A 195 1.72 -7.60 9.39
C THR A 195 1.35 -8.41 8.17
N ALA A 196 0.70 -7.74 7.23
CA ALA A 196 0.30 -8.28 5.96
C ALA A 196 1.46 -8.19 4.97
N PHE A 197 1.80 -9.30 4.33
CA PHE A 197 2.70 -9.33 3.17
C PHE A 197 1.86 -9.58 1.92
N GLY A 198 1.92 -8.65 0.98
CA GLY A 198 1.18 -8.68 -0.27
C GLY A 198 2.06 -8.27 -1.44
N ASP A 199 1.65 -8.65 -2.64
CA ASP A 199 2.38 -8.39 -3.88
C ASP A 199 1.94 -7.07 -4.53
N SER A 200 2.07 -5.95 -3.78
CA SER A 200 1.64 -4.63 -4.27
C SER A 200 2.45 -4.16 -5.48
N LYS A 201 3.77 -4.35 -5.44
CA LYS A 201 4.66 -4.04 -6.58
C LYS A 201 4.31 -4.88 -7.80
N GLY A 202 4.00 -6.17 -7.64
CA GLY A 202 3.53 -7.00 -8.73
C GLY A 202 2.21 -6.48 -9.32
N GLN A 203 1.29 -5.95 -8.51
CA GLN A 203 0.07 -5.31 -9.01
C GLN A 203 0.35 -4.04 -9.83
N GLU A 204 1.28 -3.20 -9.38
CA GLU A 204 1.69 -1.98 -10.10
C GLU A 204 2.37 -2.30 -11.43
N GLU A 205 3.35 -3.21 -11.42
CA GLU A 205 4.05 -3.67 -12.62
C GLU A 205 3.08 -4.31 -13.61
N ARG A 206 2.11 -5.09 -13.12
CA ARG A 206 1.08 -5.69 -13.95
C ARG A 206 0.22 -4.63 -14.65
N MET A 207 -0.26 -3.65 -13.89
CA MET A 207 -1.06 -2.57 -14.46
C MET A 207 -0.25 -1.78 -15.48
N LYS A 208 1.05 -1.58 -15.23
CA LYS A 208 1.97 -0.97 -16.19
C LYS A 208 2.07 -1.78 -17.49
N MET A 209 2.19 -3.11 -17.44
CA MET A 209 2.20 -3.95 -18.64
C MET A 209 0.89 -3.84 -19.45
N ILE A 210 -0.26 -3.81 -18.77
CA ILE A 210 -1.56 -3.62 -19.42
C ILE A 210 -1.63 -2.23 -20.08
N ALA A 211 -1.20 -1.19 -19.38
CA ALA A 211 -1.19 0.18 -19.90
C ALA A 211 -0.25 0.33 -21.11
N GLU A 212 0.94 -0.28 -21.07
CA GLU A 212 1.90 -0.29 -22.17
C GLU A 212 1.36 -1.02 -23.41
N GLU A 213 0.72 -2.17 -23.24
CA GLU A 213 0.08 -2.90 -24.34
C GLU A 213 -1.06 -2.11 -24.98
N LEU A 214 -1.84 -1.40 -24.16
CA LEU A 214 -2.93 -0.54 -24.65
C LEU A 214 -2.44 0.78 -25.25
N GLY A 215 -1.19 1.16 -25.00
CA GLY A 215 -0.68 2.49 -25.31
C GLY A 215 -1.43 3.61 -24.57
N TRP A 216 -2.01 3.30 -23.41
CA TRP A 216 -2.71 4.27 -22.56
C TRP A 216 -1.74 4.89 -21.57
N TYR A 217 -1.97 6.15 -21.21
CA TYR A 217 -1.06 6.89 -20.35
C TYR A 217 -1.63 6.99 -18.93
N ALA A 218 -0.85 6.59 -17.93
CA ALA A 218 -1.09 6.92 -16.53
C ALA A 218 -0.18 8.09 -16.14
N PRO A 219 -0.73 9.21 -15.63
CA PRO A 219 0.08 10.25 -15.00
C PRO A 219 0.93 9.65 -13.87
N SER A 220 2.20 10.05 -13.76
CA SER A 220 3.07 9.72 -12.64
C SER A 220 3.46 10.98 -11.88
N LEU A 221 3.65 10.87 -10.57
CA LEU A 221 4.09 12.01 -9.75
C LEU A 221 5.44 12.57 -10.22
N ASP A 222 6.35 11.69 -10.66
CA ASP A 222 7.69 12.07 -11.15
C ASP A 222 7.67 12.85 -12.47
N SER A 223 6.52 12.94 -13.15
CA SER A 223 6.37 13.69 -14.40
C SER A 223 5.83 15.12 -14.22
N MET A 224 5.66 15.56 -12.95
CA MET A 224 5.06 16.85 -12.61
C MET A 224 6.09 17.94 -12.22
N ASP A 225 7.37 17.74 -12.53
CA ASP A 225 8.48 18.68 -12.30
C ASP A 225 8.81 19.58 -13.51
#